data_AF-A0A7S4M519-F1
#
_entry.id   AF-A0A7S4M519-F1
#
_cell.length_a   1.000
_cell.length_b   1.000
_cell.length_c   1.000
_cell.angle_alpha   90.00
_cell.angle_beta   90.00
_cell.angle_gamma   90.00
#
_symmetry.space_group_name_H-M   'P 1'
#
loop_
_entity.id
_entity.type
_entity.pdbx_description
1 polymer ?
#
loop_
_entity_poly.entity_id
_entity_poly.type
_entity_poly.pdbx_seq_one_letter_code
_entity_poly.pdbx_strand_id
1 'polypeptide(L)'
;SMAQPFSTTDDPGDHRSMAAVLERVANMNEDQNNISNILEEQPLPSSADELSAPYAKVSVVTGPGHLGQRMSLPQCESVRVYTDVFGTRPPKERELDDRTNAIERELNKLPDEEKRAALRALRQNPLLFISSPHIQLILTDDGFDVEMAARRLADYWRKREAFFGERAFSVGVFAPPSYNDYLQFYNKSMEDIVNPEKDAISRELAKKYVLSVNRTKICAMDRVVEVSSQSDKQYFLEARERSPNMVQSDDHKLQFLWSEEFIEYNAAQRMMRYWGARHDSFGSDIAYQKITLSELEEDIFHLKLGVMQLMPGTDLFGRQILVYSPNSLWGEDWTEQRLKRVVWYVMHAAMENASCQRNGTVLLMNYKSVTRELSRTIANFRDICRDITFSIAPLKVKSTHVNFGPANWWQTALVRGAYSVVSKMALSRSVIHVGADDAFIAELENFGISADQVPADMGGNFGVDSWEQWVEERRVNGL
;
A
#
# COMPACT_ATOMS: atom_id res chain seq x y z
N SER A 1 -2.22 13.20 -70.18
CA SER A 1 -1.34 12.46 -71.10
C SER A 1 0.00 12.35 -70.40
N MET A 2 0.48 11.22 -69.87
CA MET A 2 0.19 9.81 -70.06
C MET A 2 0.24 9.09 -68.70
N ALA A 3 -0.61 8.08 -68.53
CA ALA A 3 -0.57 7.14 -67.43
C ALA A 3 0.23 5.89 -67.84
N GLN A 4 0.97 5.30 -66.90
CA GLN A 4 1.44 3.91 -66.94
C GLN A 4 1.43 3.35 -65.49
N PRO A 5 1.21 2.03 -65.32
CA PRO A 5 0.58 1.47 -64.13
C PRO A 5 1.54 0.76 -63.16
N PHE A 6 1.13 0.64 -61.89
CA PHE A 6 1.77 -0.21 -60.89
C PHE A 6 1.47 -1.69 -61.15
N SER A 7 2.51 -2.52 -61.28
CA SER A 7 2.38 -3.97 -61.30
C SER A 7 2.45 -4.53 -59.87
N THR A 8 1.47 -5.34 -59.52
CA THR A 8 1.47 -6.22 -58.35
C THR A 8 2.31 -7.46 -58.65
N THR A 9 3.40 -7.66 -57.92
CA THR A 9 4.06 -8.96 -57.80
C THR A 9 3.82 -9.46 -56.38
N ASP A 10 2.99 -10.49 -56.28
CA ASP A 10 2.80 -11.30 -55.07
C ASP A 10 4.08 -12.12 -54.81
N ASP A 11 4.64 -11.97 -53.62
CA ASP A 11 5.69 -12.81 -53.07
C ASP A 11 5.06 -13.75 -52.02
N PRO A 12 4.98 -15.07 -52.23
CA PRO A 12 4.39 -16.00 -51.27
C PRO A 12 5.40 -16.35 -50.17
N GLY A 13 5.56 -15.41 -49.24
CA GLY A 13 6.39 -15.55 -48.06
C GLY A 13 5.63 -16.11 -46.85
N ASP A 14 5.95 -17.36 -46.51
CA ASP A 14 6.02 -17.89 -45.14
C ASP A 14 4.73 -18.40 -44.44
N HIS A 15 4.23 -19.53 -44.93
CA HIS A 15 3.26 -20.38 -44.19
C HIS A 15 3.91 -21.30 -43.13
N ARG A 16 5.21 -21.19 -42.82
CA ARG A 16 5.86 -22.06 -41.81
C ARG A 16 5.75 -21.54 -40.37
N SER A 17 5.32 -20.30 -40.18
CA SER A 17 5.15 -19.70 -38.84
C SER A 17 3.90 -20.20 -38.10
N MET A 18 2.78 -20.42 -38.78
CA MET A 18 1.51 -20.71 -38.11
C MET A 18 1.40 -22.15 -37.59
N ALA A 19 2.05 -23.12 -38.25
CA ALA A 19 2.09 -24.51 -37.81
C ALA A 19 2.88 -24.67 -36.50
N ALA A 20 3.99 -23.95 -36.35
CA ALA A 20 4.80 -23.96 -35.12
C ALA A 20 4.09 -23.30 -33.93
N VAL A 21 3.22 -22.31 -34.19
CA VAL A 21 2.38 -21.68 -33.16
C VAL A 21 1.26 -22.62 -32.72
N LEU A 22 0.61 -23.32 -33.65
CA LEU A 22 -0.46 -24.28 -33.31
C LEU A 22 0.08 -25.52 -32.58
N GLU A 23 1.28 -25.98 -32.91
CA GLU A 23 1.95 -27.08 -32.21
C GLU A 23 2.36 -26.68 -30.78
N ARG A 24 2.75 -25.41 -30.55
CA ARG A 24 2.98 -24.87 -29.20
C ARG A 24 1.70 -24.74 -28.36
N VAL A 25 0.58 -24.37 -28.98
CA VAL A 25 -0.72 -24.27 -28.29
C VAL A 25 -1.29 -25.66 -27.96
N ALA A 26 -1.07 -26.66 -28.82
CA ALA A 26 -1.45 -28.04 -28.54
C ALA A 26 -0.68 -28.64 -27.36
N ASN A 27 0.63 -28.40 -27.28
CA ASN A 27 1.48 -28.91 -26.19
C ASN A 27 1.19 -28.23 -24.83
N MET A 28 0.72 -26.98 -24.82
CA MET A 28 0.30 -26.32 -23.57
C MET A 28 -0.99 -26.89 -22.96
N ASN A 29 -1.85 -27.53 -23.78
CA ASN A 29 -3.07 -28.17 -23.29
C ASN A 29 -2.83 -29.58 -22.71
N GLU A 30 -1.76 -30.27 -23.12
CA GLU A 30 -1.36 -31.56 -22.52
C GLU A 30 -0.77 -31.39 -21.11
N ASP A 31 0.00 -30.32 -20.87
CA ASP A 31 0.57 -30.03 -19.55
C ASP A 31 -0.50 -29.64 -18.51
N GLN A 32 -1.62 -29.05 -18.92
CA GLN A 32 -2.74 -28.72 -18.01
C GLN A 32 -3.56 -29.96 -17.59
N ASN A 33 -3.68 -30.96 -18.47
CA ASN A 33 -4.35 -32.21 -18.14
C ASN A 33 -3.50 -33.09 -17.21
N ASN A 34 -2.17 -32.93 -17.22
CA ASN A 34 -1.26 -33.68 -16.35
C ASN A 34 -1.24 -33.16 -14.89
N ILE A 35 -1.51 -31.87 -14.67
CA ILE A 35 -1.59 -31.29 -13.31
C ILE A 35 -2.85 -31.76 -12.56
N SER A 36 -3.93 -32.05 -13.30
CA SER A 36 -5.20 -32.52 -12.71
C SER A 36 -5.08 -33.94 -12.12
N ASN A 37 -4.16 -34.77 -12.63
CA ASN A 37 -3.95 -36.15 -12.17
C ASN A 37 -2.94 -36.28 -11.01
N ILE A 38 -2.20 -35.22 -10.66
CA ILE A 38 -1.21 -35.25 -9.56
C ILE A 38 -1.85 -34.90 -8.21
N LEU A 39 -3.09 -34.38 -8.19
CA LEU A 39 -3.77 -33.93 -6.98
C LEU A 39 -4.70 -34.99 -6.32
N GLU A 40 -4.80 -36.20 -6.87
CA GLU A 40 -5.75 -37.22 -6.36
C GLU A 40 -5.16 -38.32 -5.47
N GLU A 41 -3.84 -38.38 -5.25
CA GLU A 41 -3.26 -39.41 -4.38
C GLU A 41 -2.18 -38.86 -3.44
N GLN A 42 -2.59 -38.30 -2.29
CA GLN A 42 -1.75 -38.22 -1.08
C GLN A 42 -2.61 -38.57 0.15
N PRO A 43 -2.25 -39.60 0.93
CA PRO A 43 -2.96 -39.91 2.17
C PRO A 43 -2.63 -38.85 3.25
N LEU A 44 -3.66 -38.45 4.01
CA LEU A 44 -3.55 -37.51 5.12
C LEU A 44 -2.66 -38.07 6.25
N PRO A 45 -1.79 -37.25 6.87
CA PRO A 45 -1.01 -37.67 8.03
C PRO A 45 -1.90 -37.87 9.27
N SER A 46 -1.67 -38.98 9.98
CA SER A 46 -2.54 -39.49 11.04
C SER A 46 -2.16 -39.08 12.47
N SER A 47 -1.45 -37.97 12.67
CA SER A 47 -1.10 -37.54 14.04
C SER A 47 -0.87 -36.03 14.14
N ALA A 48 -1.37 -35.44 15.23
CA ALA A 48 -1.61 -34.01 15.38
C ALA A 48 -0.49 -33.21 16.06
N ASP A 49 0.74 -33.73 16.19
CA ASP A 49 1.73 -33.14 17.10
C ASP A 49 3.01 -32.55 16.48
N GLU A 50 3.14 -32.43 15.16
CA GLU A 50 4.33 -31.83 14.56
C GLU A 50 3.98 -30.76 13.53
N LEU A 51 4.02 -29.48 13.95
CA LEU A 51 4.41 -28.30 13.17
C LEU A 51 4.28 -27.04 14.06
N SER A 52 5.33 -26.73 14.82
CA SER A 52 5.48 -25.43 15.48
C SER A 52 6.31 -24.48 14.60
N ALA A 53 5.63 -23.57 13.92
CA ALA A 53 6.21 -22.38 13.29
C ALA A 53 5.29 -21.17 13.55
N PRO A 54 5.83 -19.95 13.73
CA PRO A 54 5.06 -18.83 14.25
C PRO A 54 4.26 -18.17 13.13
N TYR A 55 2.93 -18.21 13.19
CA TYR A 55 2.05 -17.53 12.22
C TYR A 55 1.02 -16.62 12.90
N ALA A 56 0.58 -15.63 12.12
CA ALA A 56 -0.27 -14.50 12.47
C ALA A 56 -1.47 -14.86 13.36
N LYS A 57 -1.74 -13.99 14.36
CA LYS A 57 -2.88 -14.11 15.26
C LYS A 57 -4.17 -13.76 14.52
N VAL A 58 -4.90 -14.78 14.07
CA VAL A 58 -6.28 -14.64 13.60
C VAL A 58 -7.17 -14.49 14.84
N SER A 59 -7.67 -13.28 15.08
CA SER A 59 -8.68 -13.06 16.11
C SER A 59 -10.04 -13.45 15.54
N VAL A 60 -10.47 -14.71 15.75
CA VAL A 60 -11.84 -15.13 15.43
C VAL A 60 -12.71 -14.81 16.65
N VAL A 61 -13.51 -13.76 16.56
CA VAL A 61 -14.55 -13.47 17.56
C VAL A 61 -15.81 -14.23 17.15
N THR A 62 -16.01 -15.41 17.74
CA THR A 62 -17.30 -16.11 17.65
C THR A 62 -18.28 -15.53 18.67
N GLY A 63 -19.35 -14.88 18.22
CA GLY A 63 -20.43 -14.43 19.12
C GLY A 63 -21.14 -15.61 19.81
N PRO A 64 -21.64 -15.44 21.04
CA PRO A 64 -22.33 -16.50 21.77
C PRO A 64 -23.73 -16.76 21.18
N GLY A 65 -24.00 -18.03 20.84
CA GLY A 65 -25.33 -18.51 20.48
C GLY A 65 -26.32 -18.39 21.64
N HIS A 66 -27.51 -17.89 21.34
CA HIS A 66 -28.61 -17.71 22.27
C HIS A 66 -29.18 -19.04 22.79
N LEU A 67 -29.06 -19.27 24.10
CA LEU A 67 -30.13 -19.85 24.92
C LEU A 67 -30.13 -19.18 26.30
N GLY A 68 -31.30 -18.73 26.72
CA GLY A 68 -31.46 -17.59 27.61
C GLY A 68 -31.14 -17.80 29.09
N GLN A 69 -30.71 -16.71 29.73
CA GLN A 69 -31.21 -16.23 31.02
C GLN A 69 -30.66 -14.82 31.27
N ARG A 70 -31.54 -13.87 31.56
CA ARG A 70 -31.17 -12.52 32.02
C ARG A 70 -30.55 -12.63 33.41
N MET A 71 -29.25 -12.38 33.53
CA MET A 71 -28.65 -11.88 34.76
C MET A 71 -27.87 -10.60 34.45
N SER A 72 -28.23 -9.52 35.14
CA SER A 72 -27.50 -8.26 35.15
C SER A 72 -26.14 -8.46 35.81
N LEU A 73 -25.05 -8.11 35.10
CA LEU A 73 -23.71 -7.97 35.67
C LEU A 73 -23.24 -6.51 35.58
N PRO A 74 -22.34 -6.08 36.48
CA PRO A 74 -22.02 -4.68 36.70
C PRO A 74 -21.09 -4.12 35.62
N GLN A 75 -21.17 -2.80 35.42
CA GLN A 75 -20.31 -2.00 34.55
C GLN A 75 -18.84 -2.37 34.75
N CYS A 76 -18.23 -2.96 33.73
CA CYS A 76 -16.80 -3.20 33.67
C CYS A 76 -16.15 -1.96 33.03
N GLU A 77 -15.27 -1.29 33.77
CA GLU A 77 -14.43 -0.22 33.26
C GLU A 77 -13.62 -0.71 32.07
N SER A 78 -13.81 -0.09 30.90
CA SER A 78 -13.06 -0.40 29.69
C SER A 78 -11.61 0.08 29.85
N VAL A 79 -10.71 -0.84 30.20
CA VAL A 79 -9.27 -0.60 30.12
C VAL A 79 -8.88 -0.51 28.64
N ARG A 80 -8.49 0.71 28.20
CA ARG A 80 -7.97 0.97 26.86
C ARG A 80 -6.61 0.30 26.69
N VAL A 81 -6.51 -0.69 25.81
CA VAL A 81 -5.26 -1.33 25.41
C VAL A 81 -5.06 -1.09 23.92
N TYR A 82 -4.11 -0.22 23.57
CA TYR A 82 -3.61 -0.11 22.20
C TYR A 82 -2.54 -1.17 22.00
N THR A 83 -2.74 -2.12 21.09
CA THR A 83 -1.74 -3.10 20.68
C THR A 83 -1.54 -3.06 19.17
N ASP A 84 -0.30 -3.16 18.72
CA ASP A 84 0.04 -3.44 17.33
C ASP A 84 -0.35 -4.88 16.95
N VAL A 85 -0.10 -5.25 15.68
CA VAL A 85 -0.48 -6.53 15.06
C VAL A 85 0.19 -7.76 15.72
N PHE A 86 1.23 -7.58 16.54
CA PHE A 86 1.83 -8.65 17.35
C PHE A 86 1.26 -8.73 18.77
N GLY A 87 0.26 -7.90 19.10
CA GLY A 87 -0.28 -7.80 20.45
C GLY A 87 0.64 -7.02 21.39
N THR A 88 1.63 -6.28 20.86
CA THR A 88 2.53 -5.47 21.67
C THR A 88 2.06 -4.02 21.69
N ARG A 89 1.97 -3.44 22.89
CA ARG A 89 1.70 -2.00 23.03
C ARG A 89 2.90 -1.24 22.46
N PRO A 90 2.71 -0.20 21.61
CA PRO A 90 3.83 0.63 21.18
C PRO A 90 4.52 1.21 22.42
N PRO A 91 5.86 1.09 22.52
CA PRO A 91 6.57 1.50 23.72
C PRO A 91 6.37 2.99 23.96
N LYS A 92 6.25 3.38 25.23
CA LYS A 92 6.28 4.80 25.59
C LYS A 92 7.63 5.39 25.18
N GLU A 93 7.71 6.68 24.89
CA GLU A 93 8.96 7.35 24.46
C GLU A 93 10.15 7.05 25.41
N ARG A 94 9.93 7.05 26.72
CA ARG A 94 10.93 6.63 27.72
C ARG A 94 11.41 5.18 27.57
N GLU A 95 10.51 4.26 27.21
CA GLU A 95 10.86 2.85 27.00
C GLU A 95 11.72 2.68 25.74
N LEU A 96 11.60 3.58 24.76
CA LEU A 96 12.41 3.58 23.56
C LEU A 96 13.86 4.04 23.84
N ASP A 97 14.03 5.09 24.65
CA ASP A 97 15.34 5.55 25.10
C ASP A 97 16.05 4.46 25.93
N ASP A 98 15.32 3.83 26.85
CA ASP A 98 15.84 2.72 27.66
C ASP A 98 16.28 1.53 26.80
N ARG A 99 15.54 1.22 25.72
CA ARG A 99 15.87 0.14 24.78
C ARG A 99 17.04 0.48 23.87
N THR A 100 17.17 1.73 23.45
CA THR A 100 18.32 2.19 22.67
C THR A 100 19.61 2.07 23.50
N ASN A 101 19.56 2.51 24.76
CA ASN A 101 20.64 2.31 25.72
C ASN A 101 20.91 0.81 26.01
N ALA A 102 19.87 -0.03 26.00
CA ALA A 102 20.03 -1.48 26.14
C ALA A 102 20.75 -2.09 24.93
N ILE A 103 20.45 -1.66 23.70
CA ILE A 103 21.18 -2.12 22.50
C ILE A 103 22.65 -1.76 22.58
N GLU A 104 23.00 -0.54 22.99
CA GLU A 104 24.41 -0.17 23.13
C GLU A 104 25.14 -1.05 24.15
N ARG A 105 24.48 -1.43 25.26
CA ARG A 105 25.03 -2.37 26.25
C ARG A 105 25.22 -3.77 25.66
N GLU A 106 24.24 -4.31 24.94
CA GLU A 106 24.37 -5.62 24.30
C GLU A 106 25.41 -5.62 23.17
N LEU A 107 25.47 -4.56 22.37
CA LEU A 107 26.47 -4.37 21.33
C LEU A 107 27.88 -4.42 21.91
N ASN A 108 28.09 -3.85 23.11
CA ASN A 108 29.38 -3.89 23.80
C ASN A 108 29.79 -5.29 24.27
N LYS A 109 28.85 -6.22 24.45
CA LYS A 109 29.14 -7.63 24.80
C LYS A 109 29.61 -8.46 23.61
N LEU A 110 29.35 -8.03 22.38
CA LEU A 110 29.78 -8.76 21.18
C LEU A 110 31.31 -8.76 21.04
N PRO A 111 31.89 -9.78 20.37
CA PRO A 111 33.31 -9.79 20.02
C PRO A 111 33.72 -8.52 19.26
N ASP A 112 34.93 -8.03 19.50
CA ASP A 112 35.42 -6.78 18.92
C ASP A 112 35.43 -6.76 17.39
N GLU A 113 35.56 -7.92 16.75
CA GLU A 113 35.46 -8.06 15.29
C GLU A 113 34.04 -7.81 14.78
N GLU A 114 33.03 -8.32 15.49
CA GLU A 114 31.63 -8.23 15.08
C GLU A 114 31.09 -6.81 15.24
N LYS A 115 31.39 -6.15 16.38
CA LYS A 115 30.88 -4.81 16.68
C LYS A 115 31.72 -3.67 16.09
N ARG A 116 32.87 -3.95 15.47
CA ARG A 116 33.83 -2.92 15.00
C ARG A 116 33.17 -1.87 14.10
N ALA A 117 32.43 -2.32 13.09
CA ALA A 117 31.78 -1.45 12.11
C ALA A 117 30.66 -0.63 12.75
N ALA A 118 29.87 -1.23 13.65
CA ALA A 118 28.82 -0.55 14.38
C ALA A 118 29.40 0.54 15.32
N LEU A 119 30.43 0.23 16.10
CA LEU A 119 31.11 1.21 16.97
C LEU A 119 31.81 2.32 16.17
N ARG A 120 32.27 2.01 14.95
CA ARG A 120 32.81 3.01 14.03
C ARG A 120 31.71 3.94 13.53
N ALA A 121 30.57 3.40 13.12
CA ALA A 121 29.40 4.19 12.72
C ALA A 121 28.91 5.10 13.85
N LEU A 122 28.78 4.55 15.06
CA LEU A 122 28.41 5.32 16.26
C LEU A 122 29.36 6.49 16.53
N ARG A 123 30.68 6.28 16.41
CA ARG A 123 31.69 7.33 16.63
C ARG A 123 31.73 8.37 15.52
N GLN A 124 31.65 7.95 14.26
CA GLN A 124 31.79 8.86 13.12
C GLN A 124 30.50 9.64 12.85
N ASN A 125 29.35 9.05 13.16
CA ASN A 125 28.06 9.66 12.89
C ASN A 125 26.98 9.15 13.88
N PRO A 126 26.95 9.71 15.10
CA PRO A 126 26.00 9.30 16.13
C PRO A 126 24.54 9.43 15.69
N LEU A 127 24.20 10.40 14.82
CA LEU A 127 22.85 10.59 14.31
C LEU A 127 22.45 9.45 13.35
N LEU A 128 23.34 9.04 12.45
CA LEU A 128 23.08 7.90 11.57
C LEU A 128 22.95 6.57 12.35
N PHE A 129 23.55 6.49 13.54
CA PHE A 129 23.51 5.33 14.40
C PHE A 129 22.30 5.32 15.35
N ILE A 130 22.14 6.35 16.18
CA ILE A 130 21.21 6.43 17.32
C ILE A 130 19.83 6.94 16.90
N SER A 131 19.74 7.99 16.07
CA SER A 131 18.45 8.59 15.67
C SER A 131 17.83 7.91 14.45
N SER A 132 18.27 6.68 14.16
CA SER A 132 17.93 5.99 12.94
C SER A 132 16.66 5.17 13.14
N PRO A 133 15.60 5.37 12.31
CA PRO A 133 14.47 4.45 12.21
C PRO A 133 14.90 2.97 12.02
N HIS A 134 16.15 2.74 11.60
CA HIS A 134 16.76 1.42 11.50
C HIS A 134 16.87 0.69 12.84
N ILE A 135 17.18 1.35 13.95
CA ILE A 135 17.22 0.69 15.27
C ILE A 135 15.82 0.23 15.66
N GLN A 136 14.81 1.07 15.45
CA GLN A 136 13.43 0.72 15.73
C GLN A 136 12.93 -0.40 14.84
N LEU A 137 13.29 -0.38 13.55
CA LEU A 137 12.95 -1.42 12.59
C LEU A 137 13.56 -2.76 13.01
N ILE A 138 14.86 -2.77 13.34
CA ILE A 138 15.57 -3.97 13.81
C ILE A 138 14.93 -4.49 15.10
N LEU A 139 14.65 -3.62 16.07
CA LEU A 139 13.96 -4.00 17.30
C LEU A 139 12.59 -4.61 17.03
N THR A 140 11.82 -4.02 16.12
CA THR A 140 10.46 -4.51 15.80
C THR A 140 10.53 -5.86 15.10
N ASP A 141 11.46 -6.04 14.15
CA ASP A 141 11.63 -7.28 13.41
C ASP A 141 12.11 -8.45 14.29
N ASP A 142 12.83 -8.16 15.38
CA ASP A 142 13.34 -9.16 16.32
C ASP A 142 12.44 -9.31 17.57
N GLY A 143 11.18 -8.87 17.49
CA GLY A 143 10.23 -9.03 18.60
C GLY A 143 10.66 -8.29 19.87
N PHE A 144 11.45 -7.23 19.71
CA PHE A 144 12.09 -6.44 20.76
C PHE A 144 13.13 -7.20 21.60
N ASP A 145 13.69 -8.29 21.09
CA ASP A 145 14.88 -8.93 21.65
C ASP A 145 16.11 -8.05 21.41
N VAL A 146 16.59 -7.41 22.49
CA VAL A 146 17.71 -6.46 22.47
C VAL A 146 19.03 -7.13 22.07
N GLU A 147 19.25 -8.39 22.46
CA GLU A 147 20.49 -9.11 22.13
C GLU A 147 20.51 -9.44 20.63
N MET A 148 19.40 -9.97 20.12
CA MET A 148 19.25 -10.28 18.70
C MET A 148 19.36 -9.01 17.84
N ALA A 149 18.70 -7.93 18.26
CA ALA A 149 18.78 -6.63 17.62
C ALA A 149 20.21 -6.09 17.57
N ALA A 150 20.98 -6.21 18.66
CA ALA A 150 22.38 -5.79 18.69
C ALA A 150 23.26 -6.59 17.71
N ARG A 151 23.07 -7.92 17.62
CA ARG A 151 23.78 -8.78 16.65
C ARG A 151 23.42 -8.42 15.21
N ARG A 152 22.13 -8.19 14.92
CA ARG A 152 21.66 -7.80 13.58
C ARG A 152 22.18 -6.41 13.20
N LEU A 153 22.22 -5.46 14.14
CA LEU A 153 22.80 -4.14 13.94
C LEU A 153 24.31 -4.21 13.64
N ALA A 154 25.05 -5.04 14.38
CA ALA A 154 26.47 -5.29 14.13
C ALA A 154 26.71 -5.88 12.73
N ASP A 155 25.94 -6.90 12.36
CA ASP A 155 26.04 -7.55 11.05
C ASP A 155 25.65 -6.59 9.90
N TYR A 156 24.61 -5.77 10.07
CA TYR A 156 24.22 -4.72 9.13
C TYR A 156 25.39 -3.78 8.83
N TRP A 157 26.01 -3.21 9.87
CA TRP A 157 27.12 -2.27 9.71
C TRP A 157 28.36 -2.93 9.13
N ARG A 158 28.65 -4.18 9.51
CA ARG A 158 29.75 -4.96 8.94
C ARG A 158 29.56 -5.20 7.45
N LYS A 159 28.37 -5.62 7.03
CA LYS A 159 28.03 -5.81 5.61
C LYS A 159 28.11 -4.48 4.87
N ARG A 160 27.56 -3.40 5.44
CA ARG A 160 27.61 -2.06 4.85
C ARG A 160 29.05 -1.58 4.66
N GLU A 161 29.93 -1.76 5.65
CA GLU A 161 31.37 -1.47 5.51
C GLU A 161 32.02 -2.34 4.43
N ALA A 162 31.70 -3.63 4.36
CA ALA A 162 32.24 -4.52 3.32
C ALA A 162 31.83 -4.08 1.89
N PHE A 163 30.60 -3.61 1.70
CA PHE A 163 30.12 -3.16 0.39
C PHE A 163 30.60 -1.76 0.00
N PHE A 164 30.62 -0.81 0.95
CA PHE A 164 30.83 0.60 0.66
C PHE A 164 32.17 1.16 1.14
N GLY A 165 32.98 0.36 1.84
CA GLY A 165 34.23 0.77 2.46
C GLY A 165 34.03 1.98 3.39
N GLU A 166 34.94 2.95 3.30
CA GLU A 166 34.89 4.20 4.07
C GLU A 166 33.60 5.01 3.86
N ARG A 167 32.95 4.88 2.71
CA ARG A 167 31.70 5.61 2.42
C ARG A 167 30.52 5.11 3.24
N ALA A 168 30.60 3.91 3.83
CA ALA A 168 29.55 3.31 4.65
C ALA A 168 29.05 4.24 5.76
N PHE A 169 29.93 5.08 6.31
CA PHE A 169 29.69 5.93 7.48
C PHE A 169 29.32 7.38 7.16
N SER A 170 29.31 7.74 5.87
CA SER A 170 28.99 9.11 5.44
C SER A 170 27.48 9.36 5.36
N VAL A 171 27.03 10.52 5.85
CA VAL A 171 25.62 10.97 5.82
C VAL A 171 25.04 10.91 4.39
N GLY A 172 25.88 11.27 3.40
CA GLY A 172 25.49 11.38 2.00
C GLY A 172 25.29 10.06 1.26
N VAL A 173 25.51 8.91 1.90
CA VAL A 173 25.20 7.63 1.27
C VAL A 173 23.73 7.25 1.44
N PHE A 174 23.07 7.45 2.59
CA PHE A 174 21.61 7.22 2.76
C PHE A 174 20.97 7.81 4.05
N ALA A 175 21.52 8.83 4.72
CA ALA A 175 20.84 9.42 5.90
C ALA A 175 20.06 10.68 5.54
N PRO A 176 18.74 10.61 5.28
CA PRO A 176 17.89 11.76 5.46
C PRO A 176 17.76 12.06 6.98
N PRO A 177 17.41 13.30 7.37
CA PRO A 177 16.84 13.55 8.70
C PRO A 177 15.72 12.54 8.93
N SER A 178 15.62 11.97 10.14
CA SER A 178 14.55 11.03 10.44
C SER A 178 13.21 11.71 10.16
N TYR A 179 12.33 11.05 9.42
CA TYR A 179 10.98 11.55 9.14
C TYR A 179 10.21 11.81 10.45
N ASN A 180 10.55 11.10 11.53
CA ASN A 180 10.05 11.36 12.87
C ASN A 180 10.55 12.69 13.44
N ASP A 181 11.79 13.10 13.18
CA ASP A 181 12.31 14.40 13.62
C ASP A 181 11.60 15.53 12.87
N TYR A 182 11.34 15.32 11.57
CA TYR A 182 10.55 16.24 10.75
C TYR A 182 9.09 16.32 11.23
N LEU A 183 8.42 15.19 11.48
CA LEU A 183 7.03 15.14 11.96
C LEU A 183 6.88 15.64 13.39
N GLN A 184 7.80 15.29 14.29
CA GLN A 184 7.80 15.78 15.66
C GLN A 184 8.07 17.27 15.67
N PHE A 185 9.04 17.78 14.91
CA PHE A 185 9.25 19.22 14.79
C PHE A 185 8.03 19.92 14.15
N TYR A 186 7.44 19.34 13.10
CA TYR A 186 6.26 19.91 12.44
C TYR A 186 5.03 19.95 13.36
N ASN A 187 4.71 18.83 14.01
CA ASN A 187 3.57 18.72 14.92
C ASN A 187 3.80 19.55 16.20
N LYS A 188 4.99 19.48 16.80
CA LYS A 188 5.37 20.28 17.97
C LYS A 188 5.42 21.77 17.67
N SER A 189 5.96 22.16 16.51
CA SER A 189 5.92 23.56 16.07
C SER A 189 4.50 24.02 15.78
N MET A 190 3.58 23.13 15.34
CA MET A 190 2.17 23.48 15.14
C MET A 190 1.39 23.55 16.47
N GLU A 191 1.77 22.76 17.48
CA GLU A 191 1.15 22.74 18.81
C GLU A 191 1.69 23.85 19.75
N ASP A 192 2.98 24.24 19.64
CA ASP A 192 3.60 25.31 20.45
C ASP A 192 3.20 26.74 19.98
N ILE A 193 2.41 26.84 18.90
CA ILE A 193 1.78 28.07 18.34
C ILE A 193 0.50 28.40 19.14
N VAL A 194 0.68 28.74 20.42
CA VAL A 194 -0.39 29.29 21.29
C VAL A 194 0.00 30.70 21.74
N ASN A 195 0.50 31.53 20.82
CA ASN A 195 0.59 32.98 21.04
C ASN A 195 0.34 33.77 19.73
N PRO A 196 -0.88 34.30 19.53
CA PRO A 196 -1.38 34.71 18.21
C PRO A 196 -0.61 35.84 17.51
N GLU A 197 0.16 36.66 18.23
CA GLU A 197 0.97 37.74 17.64
C GLU A 197 2.43 37.34 17.34
N LYS A 198 3.03 36.43 18.13
CA LYS A 198 4.32 35.79 17.78
C LYS A 198 4.15 34.71 16.70
N ASP A 199 2.92 34.32 16.41
CA ASP A 199 2.54 33.24 15.50
C ASP A 199 2.65 33.57 14.02
N ALA A 200 2.43 34.82 13.58
CA ALA A 200 2.41 35.10 12.15
C ALA A 200 3.80 34.94 11.52
N ILE A 201 4.81 35.50 12.18
CA ILE A 201 6.22 35.39 11.76
C ILE A 201 6.70 33.95 11.88
N SER A 202 6.37 33.28 12.99
CA SER A 202 6.77 31.89 13.23
C SER A 202 6.13 30.92 12.23
N ARG A 203 4.83 31.09 11.91
CA ARG A 203 4.14 30.30 10.88
C ARG A 203 4.73 30.53 9.49
N GLU A 204 5.05 31.77 9.15
CA GLU A 204 5.64 32.09 7.85
C GLU A 204 7.07 31.53 7.73
N LEU A 205 7.88 31.59 8.79
CA LEU A 205 9.20 30.96 8.83
C LEU A 205 9.10 29.43 8.74
N ALA A 206 8.19 28.80 9.48
CA ALA A 206 7.96 27.36 9.41
C ALA A 206 7.51 26.93 8.02
N LYS A 207 6.60 27.70 7.39
CA LYS A 207 6.16 27.46 6.01
C LYS A 207 7.34 27.56 5.03
N LYS A 208 8.17 28.61 5.12
CA LYS A 208 9.37 28.78 4.29
C LYS A 208 10.36 27.62 4.49
N TYR A 209 10.56 27.19 5.72
CA TYR A 209 11.42 26.06 6.05
C TYR A 209 10.89 24.76 5.41
N VAL A 210 9.62 24.43 5.61
CA VAL A 210 8.98 23.25 5.00
C VAL A 210 9.11 23.29 3.47
N LEU A 211 8.85 24.44 2.83
CA LEU A 211 9.03 24.61 1.40
C LEU A 211 10.49 24.39 0.96
N SER A 212 11.46 24.86 1.76
CA SER A 212 12.89 24.64 1.45
C SER A 212 13.29 23.18 1.55
N VAL A 213 12.82 22.46 2.58
CA VAL A 213 13.08 21.03 2.78
C VAL A 213 12.43 20.22 1.65
N ASN A 214 11.18 20.53 1.32
CA ASN A 214 10.46 19.89 0.20
C ASN A 214 11.22 20.05 -1.11
N ARG A 215 11.72 21.26 -1.42
CA ARG A 215 12.54 21.49 -2.61
C ARG A 215 13.82 20.67 -2.62
N THR A 216 14.53 20.59 -1.49
CA THR A 216 15.74 19.75 -1.38
C THR A 216 15.41 18.28 -1.67
N LYS A 217 14.32 17.77 -1.11
CA LYS A 217 13.85 16.39 -1.33
C LYS A 217 13.44 16.12 -2.77
N ILE A 218 12.74 17.07 -3.39
CA ILE A 218 12.38 17.01 -4.83
C ILE A 218 13.65 16.97 -5.68
N CYS A 219 14.62 17.85 -5.45
CA CYS A 219 15.87 17.85 -6.21
C CYS A 219 16.66 16.54 -6.05
N ALA A 220 16.67 15.96 -4.85
CA ALA A 220 17.31 14.67 -4.61
C ALA A 220 16.58 13.53 -5.34
N MET A 221 15.25 13.52 -5.34
CA MET A 221 14.45 12.58 -6.11
C MET A 221 14.71 12.70 -7.62
N ASP A 222 14.76 13.93 -8.15
CA ASP A 222 15.05 14.20 -9.56
C ASP A 222 16.42 13.64 -9.97
N ARG A 223 17.45 13.80 -9.13
CA ARG A 223 18.78 13.20 -9.38
C ARG A 223 18.74 11.68 -9.47
N VAL A 224 17.91 11.01 -8.65
CA VAL A 224 17.74 9.55 -8.75
C VAL A 224 17.15 9.17 -10.11
N VAL A 225 16.14 9.90 -10.59
CA VAL A 225 15.55 9.67 -11.92
C VAL A 225 16.57 9.93 -13.03
N GLU A 226 17.39 10.97 -12.91
CA GLU A 226 18.43 11.31 -13.89
C GLU A 226 19.47 10.19 -14.06
N VAL A 227 19.94 9.59 -12.96
CA VAL A 227 20.96 8.52 -12.99
C VAL A 227 20.37 7.12 -13.23
N SER A 228 19.05 6.98 -13.21
CA SER A 228 18.37 5.70 -13.50
C SER A 228 18.56 5.29 -14.97
N SER A 229 18.47 3.99 -15.25
CA SER A 229 18.67 3.46 -16.60
C SER A 229 17.61 3.99 -17.57
N GLN A 230 17.93 4.01 -18.87
CA GLN A 230 17.02 4.54 -19.88
C GLN A 230 15.73 3.71 -19.96
N SER A 231 15.82 2.38 -19.82
CA SER A 231 14.66 1.49 -19.82
C SER A 231 13.73 1.77 -18.63
N ASP A 232 14.28 2.04 -17.45
CA ASP A 232 13.47 2.26 -16.24
C ASP A 232 12.68 3.58 -16.31
N LYS A 233 13.22 4.59 -16.99
CA LYS A 233 12.62 5.93 -17.04
C LYS A 233 11.95 6.28 -18.38
N GLN A 234 11.85 5.36 -19.34
CA GLN A 234 11.34 5.67 -20.68
C GLN A 234 9.95 6.33 -20.66
N TYR A 235 9.01 5.77 -19.90
CA TYR A 235 7.65 6.27 -19.82
C TYR A 235 7.55 7.58 -19.01
N PHE A 236 8.45 7.75 -18.02
CA PHE A 236 8.59 9.02 -17.32
C PHE A 236 9.09 10.12 -18.26
N LEU A 237 10.04 9.82 -19.15
CA LEU A 237 10.55 10.79 -20.12
C LEU A 237 9.49 11.19 -21.12
N GLU A 238 8.71 10.22 -21.62
CA GLU A 238 7.56 10.50 -22.50
C GLU A 238 6.49 11.34 -21.78
N ALA A 239 6.18 11.02 -20.52
CA ALA A 239 5.28 11.83 -19.71
C ALA A 239 5.78 13.26 -19.53
N ARG A 240 7.09 13.43 -19.31
CA ARG A 240 7.74 14.74 -19.14
C ARG A 240 7.69 15.56 -20.43
N GLU A 241 7.77 14.91 -21.59
CA GLU A 241 7.65 15.56 -22.89
C GLU A 241 6.20 15.95 -23.21
N ARG A 242 5.25 15.04 -23.03
CA ARG A 242 3.83 15.25 -23.37
C ARG A 242 3.10 16.15 -22.37
N SER A 243 3.47 16.07 -21.09
CA SER A 243 2.80 16.77 -19.99
C SER A 243 3.79 17.33 -18.96
N PRO A 244 4.68 18.26 -19.37
CA PRO A 244 5.71 18.81 -18.51
C PRO A 244 5.12 19.45 -17.25
N ASN A 245 4.00 20.16 -17.37
CA ASN A 245 3.35 20.84 -16.24
C ASN A 245 2.91 19.88 -15.13
N MET A 246 2.44 18.68 -15.47
CA MET A 246 2.04 17.68 -14.49
C MET A 246 3.26 17.01 -13.87
N VAL A 247 4.18 16.50 -14.71
CA VAL A 247 5.34 15.72 -14.26
C VAL A 247 6.35 16.56 -13.48
N GLN A 248 6.55 17.82 -13.89
CA GLN A 248 7.53 18.71 -13.27
C GLN A 248 6.98 19.51 -12.09
N SER A 249 5.66 19.45 -11.83
CA SER A 249 5.07 20.16 -10.69
C SER A 249 5.61 19.63 -9.36
N ASP A 250 5.94 20.55 -8.45
CA ASP A 250 6.35 20.20 -7.09
C ASP A 250 5.26 19.40 -6.37
N ASP A 251 3.98 19.76 -6.58
CA ASP A 251 2.84 19.08 -5.95
C ASP A 251 2.75 17.61 -6.34
N HIS A 252 2.90 17.28 -7.63
CA HIS A 252 2.87 15.89 -8.10
C HIS A 252 4.05 15.09 -7.54
N LYS A 253 5.25 15.67 -7.56
CA LYS A 253 6.46 15.03 -6.99
C LYS A 253 6.33 14.81 -5.48
N LEU A 254 5.71 15.75 -4.77
CA LEU A 254 5.45 15.62 -3.35
C LEU A 254 4.51 14.46 -3.04
N GLN A 255 3.51 14.16 -3.87
CA GLN A 255 2.65 12.99 -3.65
C GLN A 255 3.48 11.70 -3.51
N PHE A 256 4.46 11.49 -4.40
CA PHE A 256 5.35 10.32 -4.32
C PHE A 256 6.23 10.34 -3.06
N LEU A 257 6.86 11.49 -2.76
CA LEU A 257 7.67 11.64 -1.55
C LEU A 257 6.85 11.35 -0.29
N TRP A 258 5.63 11.85 -0.18
CA TRP A 258 4.77 11.64 0.98
C TRP A 258 4.36 10.16 1.12
N SER A 259 4.07 9.50 -0.01
CA SER A 259 3.72 8.08 -0.03
C SER A 259 4.88 7.18 0.41
N GLU A 260 6.12 7.62 0.21
CA GLU A 260 7.37 6.91 0.50
C GLU A 260 8.14 7.50 1.69
N GLU A 261 7.46 8.24 2.57
CA GLU A 261 8.05 8.78 3.81
C GLU A 261 9.31 9.64 3.58
N PHE A 262 9.32 10.36 2.46
CA PHE A 262 10.41 11.21 1.97
C PHE A 262 11.73 10.47 1.73
N ILE A 263 11.66 9.16 1.46
CA ILE A 263 12.76 8.36 0.91
C ILE A 263 12.82 8.61 -0.60
N GLU A 264 13.78 9.43 -1.01
CA GLU A 264 13.86 9.99 -2.37
C GLU A 264 14.08 8.90 -3.43
N TYR A 265 14.86 7.88 -3.09
CA TYR A 265 15.09 6.74 -3.97
C TYR A 265 13.78 5.98 -4.26
N ASN A 266 13.03 5.62 -3.20
CA ASN A 266 11.78 4.89 -3.35
C ASN A 266 10.73 5.73 -4.09
N ALA A 267 10.63 7.03 -3.78
CA ALA A 267 9.73 7.95 -4.45
C ALA A 267 10.03 8.06 -5.95
N ALA A 268 11.30 8.17 -6.34
CA ALA A 268 11.72 8.18 -7.74
C ALA A 268 11.37 6.86 -8.45
N GLN A 269 11.67 5.72 -7.83
CA GLN A 269 11.34 4.40 -8.36
C GLN A 269 9.83 4.19 -8.51
N ARG A 270 9.03 4.65 -7.55
CA ARG A 270 7.55 4.62 -7.62
C ARG A 270 7.05 5.52 -8.76
N MET A 271 7.58 6.74 -8.89
CA MET A 271 7.18 7.69 -9.94
C MET A 271 7.49 7.17 -11.35
N MET A 272 8.64 6.51 -11.56
CA MET A 272 8.95 5.92 -12.88
C MET A 272 8.00 4.77 -13.22
N ARG A 273 7.76 3.85 -12.26
CA ARG A 273 6.81 2.74 -12.43
C ARG A 273 5.37 3.21 -12.62
N TYR A 274 4.98 4.30 -11.96
CA TYR A 274 3.69 4.95 -12.11
C TYR A 274 3.38 5.29 -13.56
N TRP A 275 4.30 5.94 -14.28
CA TRP A 275 4.06 6.29 -15.68
C TRP A 275 4.00 5.08 -16.61
N GLY A 276 4.80 4.04 -16.35
CA GLY A 276 4.71 2.79 -17.11
C GLY A 276 3.37 2.10 -16.92
N ALA A 277 2.93 1.91 -15.68
CA ALA A 277 1.66 1.27 -15.39
C ALA A 277 0.45 2.07 -15.89
N ARG A 278 0.57 3.40 -15.90
CA ARG A 278 -0.44 4.28 -16.47
C ARG A 278 -0.49 4.17 -18.00
N HIS A 279 0.66 4.10 -18.67
CA HIS A 279 0.76 3.80 -20.11
C HIS A 279 0.10 2.45 -20.43
N ASP A 280 0.42 1.40 -19.68
CA ASP A 280 -0.15 0.07 -19.90
C ASP A 280 -1.68 0.05 -19.68
N SER A 281 -2.19 0.91 -18.80
CA SER A 281 -3.62 0.97 -18.45
C SER A 281 -4.46 1.79 -19.46
N PHE A 282 -3.89 2.87 -19.99
CA PHE A 282 -4.64 3.87 -20.76
C PHE A 282 -4.15 4.06 -22.20
N GLY A 283 -3.03 3.46 -22.58
CA GLY A 283 -2.37 3.70 -23.86
C GLY A 283 -1.69 5.08 -23.91
N SER A 284 -0.94 5.31 -24.98
CA SER A 284 -0.10 6.50 -25.14
C SER A 284 -0.88 7.82 -25.21
N ASP A 285 -2.12 7.80 -25.68
CA ASP A 285 -2.91 9.02 -25.87
C ASP A 285 -3.46 9.58 -24.55
N ILE A 286 -3.92 8.71 -23.65
CA ILE A 286 -4.62 9.11 -22.42
C ILE A 286 -3.68 9.08 -21.20
N ALA A 287 -2.67 8.19 -21.19
CA ALA A 287 -1.84 7.96 -20.02
C ALA A 287 -1.12 9.19 -19.48
N TYR A 288 -0.89 10.20 -20.32
CA TYR A 288 -0.15 11.40 -19.95
C TYR A 288 -1.03 12.61 -19.70
N GLN A 289 -2.36 12.50 -19.79
CA GLN A 289 -3.27 13.62 -19.59
C GLN A 289 -3.73 13.70 -18.12
N LYS A 290 -4.72 14.54 -17.78
CA LYS A 290 -5.46 14.36 -16.52
C LYS A 290 -6.56 13.32 -16.78
N ILE A 291 -6.72 12.31 -15.94
CA ILE A 291 -7.83 11.36 -16.10
C ILE A 291 -9.12 12.09 -15.72
N THR A 292 -10.07 12.14 -16.65
CA THR A 292 -11.42 12.68 -16.46
C THR A 292 -12.43 11.59 -16.78
N LEU A 293 -13.70 11.80 -16.41
CA LEU A 293 -14.76 10.84 -16.75
C LEU A 293 -15.01 10.72 -18.26
N SER A 294 -14.67 11.72 -19.07
CA SER A 294 -14.77 11.61 -20.53
C SER A 294 -13.85 10.53 -21.08
N GLU A 295 -12.66 10.36 -20.50
CA GLU A 295 -11.71 9.30 -20.89
C GLU A 295 -12.12 7.91 -20.39
N LEU A 296 -13.20 7.85 -19.59
CA LEU A 296 -13.76 6.63 -19.01
C LEU A 296 -15.19 6.39 -19.50
N GLU A 297 -15.60 6.95 -20.63
CA GLU A 297 -16.96 6.78 -21.16
C GLU A 297 -17.33 5.29 -21.33
N GLU A 298 -16.36 4.46 -21.75
CA GLU A 298 -16.53 3.00 -21.87
C GLU A 298 -16.60 2.27 -20.51
N ASP A 299 -16.08 2.88 -19.44
CA ASP A 299 -15.95 2.28 -18.11
C ASP A 299 -16.91 2.91 -17.08
N ILE A 300 -17.66 3.94 -17.47
CA ILE A 300 -18.51 4.72 -16.57
C ILE A 300 -19.58 3.85 -15.91
N PHE A 301 -20.05 2.83 -16.62
CA PHE A 301 -20.96 1.83 -16.08
C PHE A 301 -20.34 1.10 -14.89
N HIS A 302 -19.13 0.57 -15.03
CA HIS A 302 -18.41 -0.12 -13.94
C HIS A 302 -18.03 0.81 -12.80
N LEU A 303 -17.76 2.08 -13.08
CA LEU A 303 -17.58 3.08 -12.05
C LEU A 303 -18.89 3.27 -11.25
N LYS A 304 -20.04 3.41 -11.92
CA LYS A 304 -21.36 3.56 -11.28
C LYS A 304 -21.79 2.34 -10.47
N LEU A 305 -21.40 1.13 -10.88
CA LEU A 305 -21.61 -0.10 -10.10
C LEU A 305 -20.97 -0.04 -8.70
N GLY A 306 -20.05 0.89 -8.46
CA GLY A 306 -19.47 1.08 -7.13
C GLY A 306 -18.48 -0.02 -6.74
N VAL A 307 -17.82 -0.62 -7.73
CA VAL A 307 -16.79 -1.64 -7.49
C VAL A 307 -15.68 -1.08 -6.61
N MET A 308 -15.28 0.16 -6.86
CA MET A 308 -14.43 0.94 -5.97
C MET A 308 -15.06 2.31 -5.75
N GLN A 309 -15.20 2.72 -4.49
CA GLN A 309 -15.87 3.95 -4.08
C GLN A 309 -14.96 4.82 -3.23
N LEU A 310 -15.12 6.14 -3.39
CA LEU A 310 -14.53 7.15 -2.53
C LEU A 310 -15.61 7.70 -1.60
N MET A 311 -15.45 7.49 -0.30
CA MET A 311 -16.45 7.97 0.66
C MET A 311 -16.36 9.49 0.83
N PRO A 312 -17.48 10.23 1.03
CA PRO A 312 -17.48 11.70 1.11
C PRO A 312 -16.88 12.27 2.40
N GLY A 313 -16.21 11.46 3.22
CA GLY A 313 -15.59 11.88 4.48
C GLY A 313 -14.29 11.14 4.76
N THR A 314 -13.68 11.51 5.88
CA THR A 314 -12.47 10.89 6.40
C THR A 314 -12.76 10.27 7.76
N ASP A 315 -12.00 9.23 8.14
CA ASP A 315 -12.08 8.72 9.50
C ASP A 315 -11.62 9.76 10.55
N LEU A 316 -11.69 9.40 11.84
CA LEU A 316 -11.28 10.29 12.95
C LEU A 316 -9.82 10.76 12.88
N PHE A 317 -8.98 10.14 12.06
CA PHE A 317 -7.57 10.50 11.86
C PHE A 317 -7.34 11.30 10.58
N GLY A 318 -8.41 11.74 9.91
CA GLY A 318 -8.34 12.52 8.67
C GLY A 318 -7.88 11.69 7.46
N ARG A 319 -7.95 10.35 7.54
CA ARG A 319 -7.59 9.45 6.44
C ARG A 319 -8.79 9.26 5.52
N GLN A 320 -8.54 9.31 4.22
CA GLN A 320 -9.59 9.13 3.23
C GLN A 320 -10.01 7.66 3.16
N ILE A 321 -11.32 7.39 3.15
CA ILE A 321 -11.86 6.03 3.12
C ILE A 321 -12.15 5.64 1.68
N LEU A 322 -11.58 4.53 1.26
CA LEU A 322 -11.83 3.85 -0.01
C LEU A 322 -12.55 2.54 0.29
N VAL A 323 -13.57 2.23 -0.49
CA VAL A 323 -14.30 0.96 -0.39
C VAL A 323 -14.10 0.18 -1.67
N TYR A 324 -13.83 -1.11 -1.53
CA TYR A 324 -13.87 -2.07 -2.61
C TYR A 324 -14.97 -3.11 -2.37
N SER A 325 -15.91 -3.23 -3.30
CA SER A 325 -16.99 -4.23 -3.25
C SER A 325 -17.03 -5.01 -4.58
N PRO A 326 -16.40 -6.20 -4.67
CA PRO A 326 -16.48 -7.05 -5.85
C PRO A 326 -17.88 -7.61 -6.09
N ASN A 327 -18.77 -7.54 -5.09
CA ASN A 327 -20.12 -8.10 -5.21
C ASN A 327 -20.90 -7.41 -6.33
N SER A 328 -20.61 -6.14 -6.61
CA SER A 328 -21.20 -5.38 -7.72
C SER A 328 -20.76 -5.85 -9.11
N LEU A 329 -19.73 -6.70 -9.22
CA LEU A 329 -19.27 -7.28 -10.49
C LEU A 329 -20.01 -8.56 -10.88
N TRP A 330 -20.91 -9.05 -10.02
CA TRP A 330 -21.58 -10.32 -10.26
C TRP A 330 -22.51 -10.27 -11.47
N GLY A 331 -22.29 -11.16 -12.45
CA GLY A 331 -23.12 -11.25 -13.65
C GLY A 331 -22.82 -10.21 -14.74
N GLU A 332 -21.85 -9.32 -14.51
CA GLU A 332 -21.49 -8.24 -15.43
C GLU A 332 -20.29 -8.61 -16.30
N ASP A 333 -20.26 -8.08 -17.52
CA ASP A 333 -19.11 -8.22 -18.43
C ASP A 333 -18.02 -7.20 -18.04
N TRP A 334 -16.99 -7.67 -17.35
CA TRP A 334 -15.84 -6.86 -16.96
C TRP A 334 -14.55 -7.50 -17.46
N THR A 335 -13.58 -6.63 -17.79
CA THR A 335 -12.21 -7.05 -18.08
C THR A 335 -11.29 -6.49 -17.00
N GLU A 336 -10.16 -7.15 -16.80
CA GLU A 336 -9.13 -6.67 -15.88
C GLU A 336 -8.71 -5.23 -16.22
N GLN A 337 -8.64 -4.89 -17.52
CA GLN A 337 -8.27 -3.57 -17.98
C GLN A 337 -9.29 -2.49 -17.58
N ARG A 338 -10.58 -2.76 -17.76
CA ARG A 338 -11.65 -1.83 -17.34
C ARG A 338 -11.58 -1.57 -15.84
N LEU A 339 -11.41 -2.63 -15.06
CA LEU A 339 -11.29 -2.54 -13.61
C LEU A 339 -10.06 -1.73 -13.19
N LYS A 340 -8.90 -1.92 -13.83
CA LYS A 340 -7.70 -1.12 -13.59
C LYS A 340 -7.98 0.37 -13.82
N ARG A 341 -8.65 0.74 -14.90
CA ARG A 341 -8.95 2.15 -15.22
C ARG A 341 -9.91 2.80 -14.22
N VAL A 342 -10.95 2.08 -13.79
CA VAL A 342 -11.84 2.51 -12.70
C VAL A 342 -11.07 2.74 -11.40
N VAL A 343 -10.24 1.78 -11.01
CA VAL A 343 -9.40 1.84 -9.80
C VAL A 343 -8.44 3.05 -9.86
N TRP A 344 -7.79 3.25 -11.01
CA TRP A 344 -6.94 4.42 -11.25
C TRP A 344 -7.69 5.73 -11.04
N TYR A 345 -8.88 5.86 -11.61
CA TYR A 345 -9.69 7.07 -11.49
C TYR A 345 -10.03 7.39 -10.04
N VAL A 346 -10.55 6.40 -9.31
CA VAL A 346 -10.97 6.60 -7.91
C VAL A 346 -9.78 6.95 -7.02
N MET A 347 -8.61 6.34 -7.23
CA MET A 347 -7.39 6.73 -6.51
C MET A 347 -6.94 8.14 -6.85
N HIS A 348 -7.00 8.54 -8.13
CA HIS A 348 -6.68 9.90 -8.53
C HIS A 348 -7.62 10.92 -7.90
N ALA A 349 -8.92 10.64 -7.86
CA ALA A 349 -9.88 11.45 -7.14
C ALA A 349 -9.57 11.54 -5.64
N ALA A 350 -9.16 10.44 -5.00
CA ALA A 350 -8.73 10.45 -3.60
C ALA A 350 -7.50 11.35 -3.37
N MET A 351 -6.53 11.31 -4.29
CA MET A 351 -5.30 12.09 -4.22
C MET A 351 -5.51 13.59 -4.46
N GLU A 352 -6.65 14.03 -5.00
CA GLU A 352 -7.00 15.45 -5.08
C GLU A 352 -7.18 16.07 -3.68
N ASN A 353 -7.51 15.25 -2.66
CA ASN A 353 -7.65 15.70 -1.29
C ASN A 353 -6.28 15.82 -0.60
N ALA A 354 -5.90 17.04 -0.21
CA ALA A 354 -4.66 17.29 0.53
C ALA A 354 -4.56 16.45 1.81
N SER A 355 -5.67 16.27 2.55
CA SER A 355 -5.70 15.43 3.76
C SER A 355 -5.35 13.98 3.45
N CYS A 356 -5.82 13.44 2.33
CA CYS A 356 -5.50 12.09 1.87
C CYS A 356 -3.99 11.93 1.61
N GLN A 357 -3.36 12.92 0.97
CA GLN A 357 -1.90 12.89 0.74
C GLN A 357 -1.12 12.89 2.07
N ARG A 358 -1.63 13.58 3.10
CA ARG A 358 -0.98 13.70 4.40
C ARG A 358 -1.17 12.48 5.30
N ASN A 359 -2.42 12.15 5.53
CA ASN A 359 -2.82 11.19 6.54
C ASN A 359 -2.89 9.79 5.95
N GLY A 360 -3.00 9.68 4.62
CA GLY A 360 -3.14 8.43 3.89
C GLY A 360 -4.60 8.01 3.73
N THR A 361 -4.77 6.73 3.43
CA THR A 361 -6.08 6.11 3.20
C THR A 361 -6.32 4.92 4.11
N VAL A 362 -7.61 4.64 4.32
CA VAL A 362 -8.10 3.36 4.82
C VAL A 362 -8.85 2.67 3.69
N LEU A 363 -8.59 1.38 3.50
CA LEU A 363 -9.26 0.56 2.49
C LEU A 363 -10.22 -0.41 3.17
N LEU A 364 -11.51 -0.30 2.89
CA LEU A 364 -12.54 -1.24 3.30
C LEU A 364 -12.79 -2.22 2.15
N MET A 365 -12.76 -3.52 2.39
CA MET A 365 -13.02 -4.56 1.39
C MET A 365 -14.24 -5.38 1.80
N ASN A 366 -15.28 -5.41 0.95
CA ASN A 366 -16.51 -6.17 1.19
C ASN A 366 -16.50 -7.53 0.48
N TYR A 367 -16.19 -8.60 1.19
CA TYR A 367 -16.19 -9.96 0.65
C TYR A 367 -17.35 -10.83 1.16
N LYS A 368 -18.41 -10.25 1.71
CA LYS A 368 -19.58 -10.98 2.26
C LYS A 368 -20.22 -11.97 1.28
N SER A 369 -20.41 -11.54 0.04
CA SER A 369 -21.19 -12.29 -0.96
C SER A 369 -20.32 -12.90 -2.05
N VAL A 370 -19.03 -13.07 -1.76
CA VAL A 370 -18.10 -13.72 -2.67
C VAL A 370 -18.53 -15.17 -2.85
N THR A 371 -18.76 -15.57 -4.09
CA THR A 371 -18.96 -16.96 -4.49
C THR A 371 -17.66 -17.55 -5.06
N ARG A 372 -17.63 -18.87 -5.33
CA ARG A 372 -16.50 -19.54 -5.97
C ARG A 372 -16.19 -18.96 -7.36
N GLU A 373 -17.20 -18.58 -8.13
CA GLU A 373 -16.99 -17.97 -9.46
C GLU A 373 -16.34 -16.59 -9.35
N LEU A 374 -16.66 -15.84 -8.28
CA LEU A 374 -16.06 -14.55 -7.99
C LEU A 374 -14.61 -14.65 -7.46
N SER A 375 -14.13 -15.86 -7.12
CA SER A 375 -12.75 -16.06 -6.64
C SER A 375 -11.69 -15.66 -7.69
N ARG A 376 -11.97 -15.86 -8.98
CA ARG A 376 -11.08 -15.40 -10.06
C ARG A 376 -11.05 -13.87 -10.14
N THR A 377 -12.19 -13.23 -9.97
CA THR A 377 -12.31 -11.76 -9.89
C THR A 377 -11.48 -11.21 -8.73
N ILE A 378 -11.52 -11.89 -7.58
CA ILE A 378 -10.73 -11.50 -6.40
C ILE A 378 -9.23 -11.67 -6.66
N ALA A 379 -8.81 -12.75 -7.32
CA ALA A 379 -7.41 -12.93 -7.68
C ALA A 379 -6.91 -11.80 -8.60
N ASN A 380 -7.70 -11.46 -9.62
CA ASN A 380 -7.37 -10.35 -10.53
C ASN A 380 -7.35 -9.02 -9.78
N PHE A 381 -8.34 -8.75 -8.93
CA PHE A 381 -8.36 -7.52 -8.14
C PHE A 381 -7.23 -7.44 -7.12
N ARG A 382 -6.84 -8.58 -6.51
CA ARG A 382 -5.68 -8.65 -5.63
C ARG A 382 -4.44 -8.17 -6.37
N ASP A 383 -4.25 -8.62 -7.60
CA ASP A 383 -3.11 -8.22 -8.42
C ASP A 383 -3.20 -6.73 -8.79
N ILE A 384 -4.39 -6.24 -9.17
CA ILE A 384 -4.66 -4.80 -9.37
C ILE A 384 -4.35 -3.97 -8.13
N CYS A 385 -4.79 -4.39 -6.94
CA CYS A 385 -4.53 -3.69 -5.68
C CYS A 385 -3.05 -3.69 -5.32
N ARG A 386 -2.41 -4.87 -5.39
CA ARG A 386 -0.99 -5.03 -5.10
C ARG A 386 -0.15 -4.15 -6.02
N ASP A 387 -0.45 -4.19 -7.31
CA ASP A 387 0.35 -3.54 -8.33
C ASP A 387 0.05 -2.04 -8.28
N ILE A 388 -1.21 -1.62 -8.43
CA ILE A 388 -1.57 -0.20 -8.49
C ILE A 388 -1.57 0.44 -7.11
N THR A 389 -2.38 -0.04 -6.16
CA THR A 389 -2.64 0.66 -4.89
C THR A 389 -1.40 0.75 -4.01
N PHE A 390 -0.71 -0.38 -3.83
CA PHE A 390 0.35 -0.49 -2.82
C PHE A 390 1.74 -0.14 -3.37
N SER A 391 1.97 -0.37 -4.67
CA SER A 391 3.33 -0.33 -5.24
C SER A 391 3.57 0.81 -6.22
N ILE A 392 2.52 1.37 -6.84
CA ILE A 392 2.65 2.25 -8.01
C ILE A 392 2.01 3.62 -7.77
N ALA A 393 0.75 3.66 -7.32
CA ALA A 393 0.06 4.92 -7.03
C ALA A 393 0.74 5.63 -5.85
N PRO A 394 0.86 6.98 -5.85
CA PRO A 394 1.39 7.74 -4.72
C PRO A 394 0.37 7.88 -3.59
N LEU A 395 -0.23 6.76 -3.18
CA LEU A 395 -1.22 6.64 -2.14
C LEU A 395 -0.64 5.90 -0.93
N LYS A 396 -0.88 6.41 0.28
CA LYS A 396 -0.40 5.81 1.52
C LYS A 396 -1.50 5.04 2.22
N VAL A 397 -1.62 3.73 1.94
CA VAL A 397 -2.58 2.89 2.66
C VAL A 397 -2.09 2.61 4.09
N LYS A 398 -2.83 3.13 5.07
CA LYS A 398 -2.51 3.03 6.50
C LYS A 398 -3.12 1.80 7.15
N SER A 399 -4.33 1.42 6.72
CA SER A 399 -5.02 0.25 7.21
C SER A 399 -5.95 -0.32 6.15
N THR A 400 -6.14 -1.63 6.20
CA THR A 400 -7.10 -2.36 5.37
C THR A 400 -8.04 -3.12 6.28
N HIS A 401 -9.34 -2.96 6.12
CA HIS A 401 -10.36 -3.72 6.83
C HIS A 401 -11.09 -4.62 5.86
N VAL A 402 -11.18 -5.90 6.18
CA VAL A 402 -11.75 -6.88 5.26
C VAL A 402 -12.93 -7.56 5.92
N ASN A 403 -14.12 -7.40 5.33
CA ASN A 403 -15.37 -7.92 5.84
C ASN A 403 -15.79 -9.18 5.08
N PHE A 404 -15.86 -10.33 5.76
CA PHE A 404 -16.31 -11.60 5.16
C PHE A 404 -17.76 -11.96 5.48
N GLY A 405 -18.46 -11.17 6.27
CA GLY A 405 -19.79 -11.53 6.75
C GLY A 405 -19.78 -12.77 7.64
N PRO A 406 -20.95 -13.39 7.87
CA PRO A 406 -21.05 -14.62 8.63
C PRO A 406 -20.39 -15.76 7.83
N ALA A 407 -19.17 -16.10 8.22
CA ALA A 407 -18.34 -17.04 7.47
C ALA A 407 -18.95 -18.44 7.38
N ASN A 408 -18.95 -18.99 6.17
CA ASN A 408 -18.87 -20.43 5.99
C ASN A 408 -17.38 -20.86 5.94
N TRP A 409 -17.10 -22.13 6.23
CA TRP A 409 -15.73 -22.62 6.41
C TRP A 409 -14.81 -22.41 5.17
N TRP A 410 -15.38 -22.41 3.95
CA TRP A 410 -14.60 -22.29 2.72
C TRP A 410 -14.22 -20.84 2.40
N GLN A 411 -15.05 -19.85 2.80
CA GLN A 411 -14.65 -18.44 2.75
C GLN A 411 -13.38 -18.26 3.60
N THR A 412 -13.36 -18.74 4.84
CA THR A 412 -12.17 -18.68 5.71
C THR A 412 -10.94 -19.33 5.06
N ALA A 413 -11.10 -20.43 4.33
CA ALA A 413 -10.02 -21.10 3.61
C ALA A 413 -9.50 -20.26 2.41
N LEU A 414 -10.40 -19.69 1.61
CA LEU A 414 -10.03 -18.78 0.52
C LEU A 414 -9.29 -17.55 1.04
N VAL A 415 -9.71 -17.01 2.19
CA VAL A 415 -9.05 -15.88 2.82
C VAL A 415 -7.64 -16.23 3.24
N ARG A 416 -7.46 -17.37 3.92
CA ARG A 416 -6.10 -17.83 4.28
C ARG A 416 -5.22 -18.00 3.05
N GLY A 417 -5.77 -18.52 1.95
CA GLY A 417 -5.06 -18.64 0.67
C GLY A 417 -4.77 -17.30 -0.01
N ALA A 418 -5.70 -16.34 0.03
CA ALA A 418 -5.47 -15.01 -0.51
C ALA A 418 -4.40 -14.25 0.31
N TYR A 419 -4.43 -14.40 1.63
CA TYR A 419 -3.53 -13.73 2.57
C TYR A 419 -2.11 -14.30 2.56
N SER A 420 -1.91 -15.58 2.24
CA SER A 420 -0.56 -16.16 2.14
C SER A 420 0.29 -15.53 1.03
N VAL A 421 -0.34 -14.80 0.09
CA VAL A 421 0.31 -14.18 -1.07
C VAL A 421 0.35 -12.64 -0.97
N VAL A 422 -0.41 -12.05 -0.04
CA VAL A 422 -0.35 -10.61 0.23
C VAL A 422 0.99 -10.30 0.90
N SER A 423 1.69 -9.25 0.45
CA SER A 423 2.99 -8.90 0.99
C SER A 423 2.92 -8.74 2.52
N LYS A 424 3.97 -9.17 3.24
CA LYS A 424 4.03 -9.06 4.71
C LYS A 424 3.68 -7.65 5.22
N MET A 425 3.98 -6.62 4.42
CA MET A 425 3.68 -5.22 4.72
C MET A 425 2.18 -4.88 4.63
N ALA A 426 1.45 -5.45 3.67
CA ALA A 426 0.01 -5.27 3.59
C ALA A 426 -0.71 -6.10 4.67
N LEU A 427 -0.17 -7.28 5.01
CA LEU A 427 -0.67 -8.10 6.12
C LEU A 427 -0.57 -7.40 7.48
N SER A 428 0.56 -6.73 7.76
CA SER A 428 0.76 -6.02 9.04
C SER A 428 -0.14 -4.79 9.23
N ARG A 429 -0.96 -4.45 8.23
CA ARG A 429 -1.91 -3.33 8.29
C ARG A 429 -3.36 -3.76 8.06
N SER A 430 -3.59 -5.07 7.93
CA SER A 430 -4.90 -5.62 7.62
C SER A 430 -5.61 -6.17 8.85
N VAL A 431 -6.88 -5.83 9.02
CA VAL A 431 -7.78 -6.39 10.03
C VAL A 431 -8.88 -7.17 9.32
N ILE A 432 -9.06 -8.42 9.72
CA ILE A 432 -10.08 -9.30 9.15
C ILE A 432 -11.26 -9.33 10.11
N HIS A 433 -12.45 -9.07 9.57
CA HIS A 433 -13.71 -9.07 10.27
C HIS A 433 -14.58 -10.21 9.75
N VAL A 434 -15.07 -11.02 10.68
CA VAL A 434 -15.95 -12.16 10.42
C VAL A 434 -17.13 -12.05 11.37
N GLY A 435 -18.34 -12.03 10.85
CA GLY A 435 -19.54 -11.89 11.67
C GLY A 435 -20.65 -11.14 10.99
N ALA A 436 -21.65 -10.78 11.78
CA ALA A 436 -22.77 -9.96 11.35
C ALA A 436 -22.35 -8.50 11.13
N ASP A 437 -23.18 -7.79 10.38
CA ASP A 437 -22.99 -6.41 9.95
C ASP A 437 -22.83 -5.44 11.13
N ASP A 438 -23.67 -5.59 12.14
CA ASP A 438 -23.63 -4.79 13.38
C ASP A 438 -22.32 -4.97 14.14
N ALA A 439 -21.80 -6.20 14.22
CA ALA A 439 -20.50 -6.49 14.82
C ALA A 439 -19.35 -5.85 14.02
N PHE A 440 -19.39 -5.91 12.69
CA PHE A 440 -18.39 -5.26 11.84
C PHE A 440 -18.37 -3.74 12.05
N ILE A 441 -19.54 -3.09 12.06
CA ILE A 441 -19.64 -1.65 12.30
C ILE A 441 -19.14 -1.28 13.69
N ALA A 442 -19.56 -2.01 14.73
CA ALA A 442 -19.09 -1.79 16.10
C ALA A 442 -17.55 -1.92 16.22
N GLU A 443 -16.94 -2.82 15.45
CA GLU A 443 -15.48 -2.94 15.40
C GLU A 443 -14.83 -1.76 14.68
N LEU A 444 -15.37 -1.33 13.53
CA LEU A 444 -14.89 -0.17 12.78
C LEU A 444 -14.91 1.14 13.57
N GLU A 445 -15.89 1.32 14.46
CA GLU A 445 -15.95 2.48 15.35
C GLU A 445 -14.71 2.60 16.24
N ASN A 446 -14.10 1.48 16.65
CA ASN A 446 -12.84 1.49 17.41
C ASN A 446 -11.65 2.00 16.59
N PHE A 447 -11.75 1.96 15.27
CA PHE A 447 -10.77 2.51 14.33
C PHE A 447 -11.13 3.93 13.87
N GLY A 448 -12.19 4.51 14.43
CA GLY A 448 -12.66 5.85 14.11
C GLY A 448 -13.41 5.95 12.78
N ILE A 449 -14.03 4.86 12.34
CA ILE A 449 -14.85 4.81 11.13
C ILE A 449 -16.30 4.60 11.56
N SER A 450 -17.13 5.62 11.36
CA SER A 450 -18.55 5.58 11.76
C SER A 450 -19.41 4.88 10.71
N ALA A 451 -20.59 4.40 11.11
CA ALA A 451 -21.54 3.75 10.22
C ALA A 451 -21.94 4.62 9.01
N ASP A 452 -22.00 5.94 9.16
CA ASP A 452 -22.32 6.88 8.08
C ASP A 452 -21.25 6.95 6.98
N GLN A 453 -20.07 6.41 7.25
CA GLN A 453 -18.92 6.38 6.34
C GLN A 453 -18.72 5.00 5.71
N VAL A 454 -19.66 4.09 5.94
CA VAL A 454 -19.61 2.71 5.46
C VAL A 454 -20.83 2.45 4.57
N PRO A 455 -20.65 1.81 3.41
CA PRO A 455 -21.77 1.44 2.55
C PRO A 455 -22.81 0.55 3.23
N ALA A 456 -24.07 0.69 2.80
CA ALA A 456 -25.20 -0.06 3.34
C ALA A 456 -25.06 -1.59 3.16
N ASP A 457 -24.45 -2.04 2.06
CA ASP A 457 -24.15 -3.47 1.81
C ASP A 457 -23.06 -4.04 2.75
N MET A 458 -22.36 -3.16 3.47
CA MET A 458 -21.41 -3.52 4.53
C MET A 458 -22.01 -3.39 5.94
N GLY A 459 -23.25 -2.92 6.07
CA GLY A 459 -23.93 -2.69 7.35
C GLY A 459 -23.98 -1.22 7.79
N GLY A 460 -23.41 -0.31 7.00
CA GLY A 460 -23.42 1.12 7.30
C GLY A 460 -24.67 1.84 6.80
N ASN A 461 -24.60 3.17 6.73
CA ASN A 461 -25.72 4.03 6.33
C ASN A 461 -25.49 4.71 4.97
N PHE A 462 -24.34 4.52 4.33
CA PHE A 462 -24.06 5.15 3.04
C PHE A 462 -24.72 4.41 1.88
N GLY A 463 -25.67 5.08 1.21
CA GLY A 463 -26.44 4.50 0.11
C GLY A 463 -25.73 4.53 -1.25
N VAL A 464 -26.15 3.65 -2.16
CA VAL A 464 -25.67 3.58 -3.56
C VAL A 464 -26.01 4.86 -4.33
N ASP A 465 -27.19 5.44 -4.11
CA ASP A 465 -27.62 6.69 -4.76
C ASP A 465 -26.63 7.84 -4.51
N SER A 466 -26.04 7.89 -3.32
CA SER A 466 -25.02 8.88 -2.96
C SER A 466 -23.74 8.73 -3.81
N TRP A 467 -23.41 7.50 -4.21
CA TRP A 467 -22.26 7.23 -5.09
C TRP A 467 -22.55 7.64 -6.54
N GLU A 468 -23.73 7.31 -7.07
CA GLU A 468 -24.12 7.73 -8.41
C GLU A 468 -24.17 9.25 -8.53
N GLN A 469 -24.67 9.93 -7.49
CA GLN A 469 -24.63 11.38 -7.40
C GLN A 469 -23.19 11.91 -7.45
N TRP A 470 -22.27 11.31 -6.70
CA TRP A 470 -20.85 11.71 -6.72
C TRP A 470 -20.23 11.56 -8.13
N VAL A 471 -20.50 10.46 -8.83
CA VAL A 471 -20.03 10.25 -10.21
C VAL A 471 -20.59 11.33 -11.14
N GLU A 472 -21.88 11.62 -11.01
CA GLU A 472 -22.55 12.63 -11.83
C GLU A 472 -22.03 14.05 -11.56
N GLU A 473 -21.81 14.41 -10.30
CA GLU A 473 -21.22 15.70 -9.92
C GLU A 473 -19.82 15.86 -10.53
N ARG A 474 -18.99 14.83 -10.52
CA ARG A 474 -17.68 14.88 -11.19
C ARG A 474 -17.82 15.04 -12.70
N ARG A 475 -18.80 14.38 -13.31
CA ARG A 475 -19.06 14.48 -14.76
C ARG A 475 -19.44 15.90 -15.16
N VAL A 476 -20.36 16.53 -14.41
CA VAL A 476 -20.79 17.91 -14.64
C VAL A 476 -19.63 18.91 -14.48
N ASN A 477 -18.70 18.63 -13.55
CA ASN A 477 -17.53 19.47 -13.30
C ASN A 477 -16.35 19.20 -14.26
N GLY A 478 -16.47 18.24 -15.18
CA GLY A 478 -15.40 17.87 -16.12
C GLY A 478 -14.19 17.22 -15.43
N LEU A 479 -14.43 16.45 -14.36
CA LEU A 479 -13.41 15.87 -13.48
C LEU A 479 -13.19 14.37 -13.65
#